data_AF-A0A1H3Y296-F1
#
_entry.id   AF-A0A1H3Y296-F1
#
_cell.length_a   1.000
_cell.length_b   1.000
_cell.length_c   1.000
_cell.angle_alpha   90.00
_cell.angle_beta   90.00
_cell.angle_gamma   90.00
#
_symmetry.space_group_name_H-M   'P 1'
#
loop_
_entity.id
_entity.type
_entity.pdbx_description
1 polymer ?
#
loop_
_entity_poly.entity_id
_entity_poly.type
_entity_poly.pdbx_seq_one_letter_code
_entity_poly.pdbx_strand_id
1 'polypeptide(L)'
;MSSSWLQYFFGLFFMTNDITTFPLFLWLYYPLIGMAFANVLRRVTDKGSFYFRILLTGITGTILVSVIYIFAGIDIKTMFMLSGRVFYAQTILHYIFTTFVIMTALPIYYGCSKYIRFAPIEKMVAYLGNNLPTIYIVQWIVIHYVQGIMTTLGIPWFEKPMIIPAGLVIVVVSVSITALWRKIRIGK
;
A
#
# COMPACT_ATOMS: atom_id res chain seq x y z
N MET A 1 27.52 7.83 -23.78
CA MET A 1 27.38 7.71 -22.31
C MET A 1 26.44 8.81 -21.83
N SER A 2 25.12 8.59 -21.87
CA SER A 2 24.21 9.48 -21.13
C SER A 2 24.51 9.24 -19.65
N SER A 3 24.86 10.31 -18.95
CA SER A 3 25.42 10.25 -17.60
C SER A 3 24.44 9.55 -16.65
N SER A 4 24.88 8.44 -16.04
CA SER A 4 24.08 7.54 -15.20
C SER A 4 23.22 8.26 -14.15
N TRP A 5 23.71 9.37 -13.58
CA TRP A 5 22.99 10.18 -12.61
C TRP A 5 21.68 10.80 -13.16
N LEU A 6 21.63 11.16 -14.45
CA LEU A 6 20.41 11.67 -15.08
C LEU A 6 19.34 10.58 -15.08
N GLN A 7 19.73 9.33 -15.37
CA GLN A 7 18.81 8.20 -15.33
C GLN A 7 18.22 7.99 -13.92
N TYR A 8 19.03 8.13 -12.87
CA TYR A 8 18.57 8.07 -11.48
C TYR A 8 17.67 9.25 -11.09
N PHE A 9 18.05 10.47 -11.49
CA PHE A 9 17.26 11.67 -11.23
C PHE A 9 15.89 11.59 -11.91
N PHE A 10 15.86 11.23 -13.20
CA PHE A 10 14.60 10.99 -13.91
C PHE A 10 13.85 9.76 -13.39
N GLY A 11 14.55 8.79 -12.80
CA GLY A 11 13.99 7.65 -12.09
C GLY A 11 13.06 8.03 -10.94
N LEU A 12 13.25 9.22 -10.34
CA LEU A 12 12.33 9.74 -9.31
C LEU A 12 10.95 10.08 -9.88
N PHE A 13 10.85 10.33 -11.18
CA PHE A 13 9.63 10.78 -11.85
C PHE A 13 9.04 9.71 -12.77
N PHE A 14 9.89 8.97 -13.48
CA PHE A 14 9.54 7.99 -14.51
C PHE A 14 10.25 6.66 -14.29
N MET A 15 9.75 5.58 -14.88
CA MET A 15 10.51 4.33 -14.95
C MET A 15 11.67 4.51 -15.95
N THR A 16 12.91 4.47 -15.45
CA THR A 16 14.11 4.65 -16.28
C THR A 16 15.07 3.47 -16.27
N ASN A 17 14.95 2.57 -15.29
CA ASN A 17 15.73 1.34 -15.15
C ASN A 17 15.06 0.33 -14.21
N ASP A 18 15.65 -0.87 -14.12
CA ASP A 18 15.12 -2.01 -13.35
C ASP A 18 15.21 -1.84 -11.82
N ILE A 19 15.96 -0.84 -11.35
CA ILE A 19 16.11 -0.50 -9.93
C ILE A 19 15.22 0.67 -9.52
N THR A 20 14.51 1.30 -10.45
CA THR A 20 13.58 2.39 -10.17
C THR A 20 12.45 1.87 -9.29
N THR A 21 12.27 2.50 -8.13
CA THR A 21 11.21 2.19 -7.18
C THR A 21 10.40 3.45 -6.88
N PHE A 22 9.08 3.36 -7.01
CA PHE A 22 8.13 4.44 -6.70
C PHE A 22 8.30 5.74 -7.53
N PRO A 23 8.35 5.69 -8.87
CA PRO A 23 8.44 6.91 -9.67
C PRO A 23 7.17 7.77 -9.52
N LEU A 24 7.35 9.06 -9.28
CA LEU A 24 6.29 9.98 -8.87
C LEU A 24 5.03 9.89 -9.75
N PHE A 25 5.16 9.94 -11.08
CA PHE A 25 3.99 10.03 -11.96
C PHE A 25 3.17 8.73 -12.06
N LEU A 26 3.79 7.57 -11.85
CA LEU A 26 3.06 6.31 -11.73
C LEU A 26 2.30 6.25 -10.40
N TRP A 27 2.93 6.72 -9.33
CA TRP A 27 2.39 6.60 -7.98
C TRP A 27 1.43 7.73 -7.59
N LEU A 28 1.44 8.85 -8.30
CA LEU A 28 0.54 9.99 -8.11
C LEU A 28 -0.94 9.61 -8.30
N TYR A 29 -1.21 8.54 -9.05
CA TYR A 29 -2.54 7.95 -9.21
C TYR A 29 -3.28 7.76 -7.88
N TYR A 30 -2.63 7.15 -6.90
CA TYR A 30 -3.25 6.80 -5.61
C TYR A 30 -3.69 8.00 -4.76
N PRO A 31 -2.84 9.01 -4.47
CA PRO A 31 -3.26 10.18 -3.71
C PRO A 31 -4.30 11.01 -4.46
N LEU A 32 -4.23 11.12 -5.79
CA LEU A 32 -5.24 11.85 -6.58
C LEU A 32 -6.62 11.21 -6.45
N ILE A 33 -6.71 9.88 -6.59
CA ILE A 33 -7.97 9.16 -6.39
C ILE A 33 -8.46 9.29 -4.95
N GLY A 34 -7.56 9.20 -3.97
CA GLY A 34 -7.92 9.39 -2.55
C GLY A 34 -8.52 10.77 -2.28
N MET A 35 -7.91 11.83 -2.83
CA MET A 35 -8.43 13.20 -2.70
C MET A 35 -9.77 13.39 -3.42
N ALA A 36 -9.92 12.83 -4.62
CA ALA A 36 -11.19 12.85 -5.36
C ALA A 36 -12.29 12.13 -4.57
N PHE A 37 -12.00 10.94 -4.05
CA PHE A 37 -12.91 10.18 -3.20
C PHE A 37 -13.32 10.96 -1.95
N ALA A 38 -12.37 11.58 -1.25
CA ALA A 38 -12.65 12.40 -0.07
C ALA A 38 -13.58 13.58 -0.39
N ASN A 39 -13.36 14.25 -1.53
CA ASN A 39 -14.20 15.36 -1.98
C ASN A 39 -15.63 14.91 -2.31
N VAL A 40 -15.80 13.75 -2.95
CA VAL A 40 -17.12 13.16 -3.20
C VAL A 40 -17.79 12.77 -1.88
N LEU A 41 -17.08 12.05 -1.01
CA LEU A 41 -17.61 11.54 0.26
C LEU A 41 -18.12 12.66 1.17
N ARG A 42 -17.49 13.84 1.17
CA ARG A 42 -17.95 15.02 1.94
C ARG A 42 -19.33 15.51 1.53
N ARG A 43 -19.76 15.25 0.28
CA ARG A 43 -21.05 15.70 -0.28
C ARG A 43 -22.15 14.64 -0.19
N VAL A 44 -21.81 13.44 0.28
CA VAL A 44 -22.74 12.32 0.38
C VAL A 44 -23.53 12.40 1.69
N THR A 45 -24.85 12.55 1.59
CA THR A 45 -25.77 12.54 2.73
C THR A 45 -25.95 11.12 3.29
N ASP A 46 -26.33 10.17 2.42
CA ASP A 46 -26.46 8.75 2.81
C ASP A 46 -25.18 7.97 2.48
N LYS A 47 -24.30 7.90 3.48
CA LYS A 47 -23.05 7.14 3.40
C LYS A 47 -23.30 5.64 3.26
N GLY A 48 -24.39 5.10 3.82
CA GLY A 48 -24.70 3.67 3.76
C GLY A 48 -24.93 3.22 2.32
N SER A 49 -25.87 3.88 1.64
CA SER A 49 -26.17 3.61 0.22
C SER A 49 -24.96 3.86 -0.68
N PHE A 50 -24.19 4.92 -0.43
CA PHE A 50 -22.97 5.23 -1.18
C PHE A 50 -21.91 4.12 -1.07
N TYR A 51 -21.57 3.69 0.15
CA TYR A 51 -20.59 2.61 0.35
C TYR A 51 -21.10 1.28 -0.23
N PHE A 52 -22.41 0.99 -0.16
CA PHE A 52 -22.97 -0.22 -0.77
C PHE A 52 -22.82 -0.21 -2.31
N ARG A 53 -23.10 0.92 -2.97
CA ARG A 53 -22.88 1.05 -4.43
C ARG A 53 -21.40 0.89 -4.78
N ILE A 54 -20.50 1.50 -4.01
CA ILE A 54 -19.06 1.35 -4.20
C ILE A 54 -18.63 -0.11 -4.04
N LEU A 55 -19.20 -0.84 -3.07
CA LEU A 55 -18.89 -2.26 -2.87
C LEU A 55 -19.28 -3.10 -4.08
N LEU A 56 -20.49 -2.90 -4.60
CA LEU A 56 -20.95 -3.61 -5.80
C LEU A 56 -20.08 -3.29 -7.01
N THR A 57 -19.75 -2.02 -7.22
CA THR A 57 -18.84 -1.60 -8.30
C THR A 57 -17.44 -2.19 -8.13
N GLY A 58 -16.90 -2.19 -6.92
CA GLY A 58 -15.59 -2.76 -6.59
C GLY A 58 -15.55 -4.28 -6.84
N ILE A 59 -16.53 -5.02 -6.34
CA ILE A 59 -16.61 -6.48 -6.53
C ILE A 59 -16.75 -6.80 -8.02
N THR A 60 -17.71 -6.17 -8.69
CA THR A 60 -17.98 -6.43 -10.11
C THR A 60 -16.77 -6.07 -10.97
N GLY A 61 -16.16 -4.90 -10.73
CA GLY A 61 -14.98 -4.46 -11.44
C GLY A 61 -13.76 -5.35 -11.19
N THR A 62 -13.54 -5.81 -9.95
CA THR A 62 -12.45 -6.74 -9.62
C THR A 62 -12.62 -8.06 -10.36
N ILE A 63 -13.84 -8.62 -10.40
CA ILE A 63 -14.15 -9.86 -11.13
C ILE A 63 -13.93 -9.66 -12.64
N LEU A 64 -14.52 -8.61 -13.22
CA LEU A 64 -14.41 -8.34 -14.66
C LEU A 64 -12.96 -8.15 -15.09
N VAL A 65 -12.19 -7.37 -14.33
CA VAL A 65 -10.78 -7.15 -14.66
C VAL A 65 -10.01 -8.46 -14.49
N SER A 66 -10.23 -9.24 -13.42
CA SER A 66 -9.60 -10.56 -13.26
C SER A 66 -9.86 -11.48 -14.45
N VAL A 67 -11.09 -11.48 -14.98
CA VAL A 67 -11.45 -12.24 -16.18
C VAL A 67 -10.67 -11.74 -17.40
N ILE A 68 -10.55 -10.42 -17.59
CA ILE A 68 -9.73 -9.82 -18.66
C ILE A 68 -8.26 -10.25 -18.53
N TYR A 69 -7.69 -10.26 -17.32
CA TYR A 69 -6.33 -10.74 -17.07
C TYR A 69 -6.14 -12.19 -17.54
N ILE A 70 -7.08 -13.07 -17.19
CA ILE A 70 -7.05 -14.48 -17.60
C ILE A 70 -7.08 -14.60 -19.13
N PHE A 71 -8.01 -13.92 -19.80
CA PHE A 71 -8.13 -13.98 -21.26
C PHE A 71 -6.95 -13.34 -22.00
N ALA A 72 -6.32 -12.34 -21.41
CA ALA A 72 -5.11 -11.70 -21.95
C ALA A 72 -3.82 -12.48 -21.64
N GLY A 73 -3.89 -13.60 -20.91
CA GLY A 73 -2.72 -14.37 -20.50
C GLY A 73 -1.82 -13.66 -19.49
N ILE A 74 -2.34 -12.68 -18.75
CA ILE A 74 -1.59 -11.91 -17.76
C ILE A 74 -1.79 -12.55 -16.38
N ASP A 75 -0.70 -12.94 -15.72
CA ASP A 75 -0.76 -13.51 -14.37
C ASP A 75 -1.20 -12.43 -13.36
N ILE A 76 -2.37 -12.64 -12.73
CA ILE A 76 -2.91 -11.74 -11.70
C ILE A 76 -1.96 -11.55 -10.51
N LYS A 77 -1.01 -12.49 -10.29
CA LYS A 77 0.00 -12.35 -9.25
C LYS A 77 0.85 -11.10 -9.43
N THR A 78 1.01 -10.62 -10.67
CA THR A 78 1.72 -9.36 -11.00
C THR A 78 1.17 -8.14 -10.27
N MET A 79 -0.07 -8.18 -9.77
CA MET A 79 -0.67 -7.12 -8.95
C MET A 79 -0.09 -7.04 -7.54
N PHE A 80 0.57 -8.10 -7.08
CA PHE A 80 1.09 -8.20 -5.73
C PHE A 80 2.60 -7.99 -5.73
N MET A 81 3.09 -7.33 -4.68
CA MET A 81 4.52 -7.09 -4.46
C MET A 81 5.38 -8.36 -4.52
N LEU A 82 4.78 -9.54 -4.26
CA LEU A 82 5.44 -10.84 -4.31
C LEU A 82 5.77 -11.33 -5.73
N SER A 83 5.23 -10.70 -6.77
CA SER A 83 5.51 -11.02 -8.18
C SER A 83 6.67 -10.19 -8.75
N GLY A 84 7.61 -9.83 -7.88
CA GLY A 84 8.84 -9.14 -8.24
C GLY A 84 8.63 -7.66 -8.61
N ARG A 85 9.46 -7.16 -9.53
CA ARG A 85 9.54 -5.73 -9.87
C ARG A 85 8.37 -5.23 -10.72
N VAL A 86 7.53 -6.12 -11.25
CA VAL A 86 6.35 -5.75 -12.08
C VAL A 86 5.41 -4.83 -11.31
N PHE A 87 5.32 -4.99 -9.99
CA PHE A 87 4.54 -4.14 -9.10
C PHE A 87 4.91 -2.65 -9.17
N TYR A 88 6.15 -2.31 -9.52
CA TYR A 88 6.61 -0.92 -9.66
C TYR A 88 6.39 -0.34 -11.06
N ALA A 89 6.19 -1.21 -12.05
CA ALA A 89 5.96 -0.87 -13.46
C ALA A 89 4.48 -1.03 -13.83
N GLN A 90 3.59 -0.37 -13.08
CA GLN A 90 2.15 -0.58 -13.20
C GLN A 90 1.60 -0.06 -14.54
N THR A 91 0.87 -0.93 -15.24
CA THR A 91 0.10 -0.54 -16.43
C THR A 91 -1.27 0.01 -16.06
N ILE A 92 -1.99 0.58 -17.03
CA ILE A 92 -3.38 1.04 -16.86
C ILE A 92 -4.27 -0.06 -16.26
N LEU A 93 -4.09 -1.31 -16.71
CA LEU A 93 -4.87 -2.43 -16.23
C LEU A 93 -4.60 -2.72 -14.73
N HIS A 94 -3.35 -2.52 -14.26
CA HIS A 94 -2.98 -2.66 -12.85
C HIS A 94 -3.67 -1.59 -11.99
N TYR A 95 -3.70 -0.35 -12.47
CA TYR A 95 -4.36 0.76 -11.78
C TYR A 95 -5.87 0.52 -11.64
N ILE A 96 -6.52 0.10 -12.72
CA ILE A 96 -7.95 -0.20 -12.73
C ILE A 96 -8.25 -1.35 -11.76
N PHE A 97 -7.49 -2.45 -11.83
CA PHE A 97 -7.65 -3.57 -10.92
C PHE A 97 -7.52 -3.14 -9.46
N THR A 98 -6.44 -2.42 -9.13
CA THR A 98 -6.15 -1.99 -7.76
C THR A 98 -7.24 -1.04 -7.24
N THR A 99 -7.76 -0.14 -8.08
CA THR A 99 -8.86 0.74 -7.70
C THR A 99 -10.13 -0.02 -7.37
N PHE A 100 -10.49 -1.05 -8.14
CA PHE A 100 -11.65 -1.88 -7.80
C PHE A 100 -11.45 -2.66 -6.51
N VAL A 101 -10.24 -3.18 -6.26
CA VAL A 101 -9.90 -3.83 -4.98
C VAL A 101 -10.04 -2.85 -3.82
N ILE A 102 -9.56 -1.62 -3.95
CA ILE A 102 -9.72 -0.56 -2.94
C ILE A 102 -11.21 -0.21 -2.74
N MET A 103 -11.97 -0.11 -3.83
CA MET A 103 -13.42 0.11 -3.80
C MET A 103 -14.16 -1.06 -3.14
N THR A 104 -13.63 -2.28 -3.12
CA THR A 104 -14.19 -3.36 -2.32
C THR A 104 -13.80 -3.25 -0.85
N ALA A 105 -12.53 -2.96 -0.56
CA ALA A 105 -12.00 -2.93 0.81
C ALA A 105 -12.59 -1.78 1.65
N LEU A 106 -12.77 -0.59 1.07
CA LEU A 106 -13.24 0.61 1.77
C LEU A 106 -14.65 0.43 2.37
N PRO A 107 -15.68 -0.01 1.62
CA PRO A 107 -17.00 -0.32 2.18
C PRO A 107 -16.99 -1.43 3.22
N ILE A 108 -16.16 -2.46 3.05
CA ILE A 108 -16.03 -3.54 4.05
C ILE A 108 -15.55 -2.93 5.37
N TYR A 109 -14.48 -2.12 5.33
CA TYR A 109 -14.00 -1.41 6.50
C TYR A 109 -15.07 -0.49 7.11
N TYR A 110 -15.80 0.26 6.29
CA TYR A 110 -16.92 1.10 6.75
C TYR A 110 -17.99 0.26 7.46
N GLY A 111 -18.39 -0.87 6.87
CA GLY A 111 -19.33 -1.81 7.47
C GLY A 111 -18.84 -2.32 8.82
N CYS A 112 -17.61 -2.86 8.87
CA CYS A 112 -16.99 -3.31 10.11
C CYS A 112 -16.95 -2.20 11.18
N SER A 113 -16.59 -0.97 10.80
CA SER A 113 -16.52 0.16 11.73
C SER A 113 -17.86 0.55 12.36
N LYS A 114 -18.99 0.21 11.73
CA LYS A 114 -20.32 0.44 12.33
C LYS A 114 -20.64 -0.54 13.45
N TYR A 115 -20.21 -1.78 13.29
CA TYR A 115 -20.56 -2.88 14.20
C TYR A 115 -19.50 -3.11 15.28
N ILE A 116 -18.22 -2.87 14.96
CA ILE A 116 -17.10 -3.04 15.89
C ILE A 116 -16.85 -1.70 16.59
N ARG A 117 -17.53 -1.47 17.72
CA ARG A 117 -17.34 -0.29 18.58
C ARG A 117 -16.42 -0.58 19.76
N PHE A 118 -15.23 -1.11 19.46
CA PHE A 118 -14.24 -1.45 20.47
C PHE A 118 -13.21 -0.33 20.58
N ALA A 119 -13.26 0.44 21.68
CA ALA A 119 -12.47 1.66 21.86
C ALA A 119 -10.95 1.46 21.63
N PRO A 120 -10.31 0.34 22.02
CA PRO A 120 -8.90 0.11 21.69
C PRO A 120 -8.63 -0.01 20.18
N ILE A 121 -9.52 -0.65 19.41
CA ILE A 121 -9.39 -0.75 17.95
C ILE A 121 -9.55 0.64 17.32
N GLU A 122 -10.55 1.42 17.73
CA GLU A 122 -10.74 2.78 17.20
C GLU A 122 -9.52 3.67 17.46
N LYS A 123 -8.98 3.63 18.69
CA LYS A 123 -7.75 4.35 19.05
C LYS A 123 -6.55 3.87 18.24
N MET A 124 -6.42 2.56 18.04
CA MET A 124 -5.36 1.98 17.22
C MET A 124 -5.45 2.45 15.76
N VAL A 125 -6.63 2.37 15.14
CA VAL A 125 -6.82 2.79 13.75
C VAL A 125 -6.55 4.29 13.59
N ALA A 126 -7.06 5.12 14.51
CA ALA A 126 -6.78 6.55 14.51
C ALA A 126 -5.27 6.83 14.67
N TYR A 127 -4.58 6.10 15.56
CA TYR A 127 -3.14 6.22 15.72
C TYR A 127 -2.39 5.84 14.43
N LEU A 128 -2.71 4.69 13.84
CA LEU A 128 -2.07 4.22 12.62
C LEU A 128 -2.28 5.21 11.46
N GLY A 129 -3.50 5.69 11.27
CA GLY A 129 -3.82 6.68 10.23
C GLY A 129 -3.06 7.99 10.39
N ASN A 130 -3.00 8.53 11.62
CA ASN A 130 -2.31 9.80 11.91
C ASN A 130 -0.77 9.70 11.85
N ASN A 131 -0.23 8.49 11.88
CA ASN A 131 1.21 8.24 11.90
C ASN A 131 1.73 7.48 10.68
N LEU A 132 0.86 7.22 9.69
CA LEU A 132 1.18 6.35 8.58
C LEU A 132 2.49 6.73 7.85
N PRO A 133 2.76 8.01 7.54
CA PRO A 133 4.02 8.38 6.88
C PRO A 133 5.26 8.05 7.72
N THR A 134 5.21 8.34 9.02
CA THR A 134 6.32 8.04 9.94
C THR A 134 6.52 6.53 10.09
N ILE A 135 5.43 5.78 10.28
CA ILE A 135 5.47 4.32 10.39
C ILE A 135 6.08 3.72 9.11
N TYR A 136 5.69 4.21 7.94
CA TYR A 136 6.20 3.75 6.65
C TYR A 136 7.71 4.00 6.50
N ILE A 137 8.19 5.18 6.89
CA ILE A 137 9.64 5.48 6.88
C ILE A 137 10.39 4.54 7.83
N VAL A 138 9.91 4.39 9.06
CA VAL A 138 10.51 3.48 10.05
C VAL A 138 10.50 2.04 9.53
N GLN A 139 9.42 1.60 8.89
CA GLN A 139 9.31 0.28 8.29
C GLN A 139 10.41 0.01 7.27
N TRP A 140 10.67 0.95 6.36
CA TRP A 140 11.77 0.80 5.40
C TRP A 140 13.13 0.77 6.07
N ILE A 141 13.35 1.57 7.11
CA ILE A 141 14.59 1.54 7.89
C ILE A 141 14.77 0.15 8.51
N VAL A 142 13.75 -0.39 9.18
CA VAL A 142 13.78 -1.73 9.78
C VAL A 142 14.07 -2.80 8.74
N ILE A 143 13.39 -2.79 7.59
CA ILE A 143 13.61 -3.74 6.49
C ILE A 143 15.08 -3.72 6.05
N HIS A 144 15.67 -2.55 5.79
CA HIS A 144 17.03 -2.44 5.29
C HIS A 144 18.07 -2.89 6.32
N TYR A 145 17.88 -2.57 7.61
CA TYR A 145 18.78 -3.05 8.65
C TYR A 145 18.69 -4.57 8.84
N VAL A 146 17.49 -5.14 8.84
CA VAL A 146 17.29 -6.59 8.90
C VAL A 146 17.96 -7.27 7.70
N GLN A 147 17.77 -6.73 6.49
CA GLN A 147 18.42 -7.22 5.27
C GLN A 147 19.95 -7.14 5.33
N GLY A 148 20.50 -6.03 5.82
CA GLY A 148 21.94 -5.85 6.00
C GLY A 148 22.54 -6.85 6.98
N ILE A 149 21.88 -7.06 8.13
CA ILE A 149 22.33 -8.04 9.14
C ILE A 149 22.28 -9.45 8.57
N MET A 150 21.17 -9.85 7.95
CA MET A 150 21.03 -11.19 7.36
C MET A 150 22.09 -11.44 6.30
N THR A 151 22.35 -10.46 5.43
CA THR A 151 23.37 -10.55 4.38
C THR A 151 24.78 -10.68 4.97
N THR A 152 25.08 -9.92 6.03
CA THR A 152 26.38 -9.97 6.73
C THR A 152 26.61 -11.33 7.42
N LEU A 153 25.54 -11.93 7.95
CA LEU A 153 25.58 -13.24 8.60
C LEU A 153 25.44 -14.42 7.63
N GLY A 154 25.32 -14.15 6.31
CA GLY A 154 25.10 -15.19 5.31
C GLY A 154 23.74 -15.90 5.40
N ILE A 155 22.76 -15.29 6.08
CA ILE A 155 21.41 -15.83 6.25
C ILE A 155 20.59 -15.47 5.00
N PRO A 156 19.99 -16.45 4.30
CA PRO A 156 19.16 -16.18 3.13
C PRO A 156 17.92 -15.38 3.51
N TRP A 157 17.44 -14.55 2.58
CA TRP A 157 16.21 -13.78 2.78
C TRP A 157 15.00 -14.71 2.95
N PHE A 158 13.94 -14.19 3.58
CA PHE A 158 12.74 -14.97 3.88
C PHE A 158 12.16 -15.63 2.63
N GLU A 159 11.87 -16.93 2.74
CA GLU A 159 11.12 -17.65 1.71
C GLU A 159 9.69 -17.09 1.59
N LYS A 160 9.07 -17.26 0.41
CA LYS A 160 7.75 -16.68 0.10
C LYS A 160 6.67 -16.90 1.18
N PRO A 161 6.54 -18.09 1.81
CA PRO A 161 5.55 -18.30 2.86
C PRO A 161 5.79 -17.44 4.11
N MET A 162 7.05 -17.13 4.42
CA MET A 162 7.45 -16.39 5.61
C MET A 162 7.33 -14.87 5.45
N ILE A 163 7.08 -14.37 4.24
CA ILE A 163 7.00 -12.92 4.00
C ILE A 163 5.82 -12.28 4.74
N ILE A 164 4.67 -12.96 4.84
CA ILE A 164 3.51 -12.41 5.57
C ILE A 164 3.79 -12.35 7.08
N PRO A 165 4.21 -13.45 7.76
CA PRO A 165 4.62 -13.39 9.16
C PRO A 165 5.71 -12.35 9.43
N ALA A 166 6.78 -12.32 8.62
CA ALA A 166 7.87 -11.36 8.77
C ALA A 166 7.37 -9.92 8.59
N GLY A 167 6.51 -9.67 7.60
CA GLY A 167 5.89 -8.37 7.37
C GLY A 167 5.06 -7.90 8.57
N LEU A 168 4.28 -8.78 9.20
CA LEU A 168 3.52 -8.46 10.41
C LEU A 168 4.45 -8.07 11.57
N VAL A 169 5.53 -8.83 11.79
CA VAL A 169 6.53 -8.52 12.82
C VAL A 169 7.16 -7.15 12.55
N ILE A 170 7.57 -6.89 11.31
CA ILE A 170 8.15 -5.61 10.90
C ILE A 170 7.16 -4.46 11.16
N VAL A 171 5.87 -4.62 10.83
CA VAL A 171 4.84 -3.60 11.10
C VAL A 171 4.71 -3.35 12.61
N VAL A 172 4.62 -4.40 13.43
CA VAL A 172 4.53 -4.27 14.89
C VAL A 172 5.74 -3.55 15.47
N VAL A 173 6.95 -3.91 15.03
CA VAL A 173 8.20 -3.25 15.43
C VAL A 173 8.18 -1.78 15.02
N SER A 174 7.77 -1.48 13.78
CA SER A 174 7.75 -0.11 13.25
C SER A 174 6.76 0.79 13.99
N VAL A 175 5.57 0.27 14.30
CA VAL A 175 4.57 0.96 15.12
C VAL A 175 5.11 1.22 16.53
N SER A 176 5.79 0.24 17.13
CA SER A 176 6.37 0.34 18.48
C SER A 176 7.49 1.38 18.55
N ILE A 177 8.43 1.36 17.60
CA ILE A 177 9.49 2.37 17.48
C ILE A 177 8.89 3.76 17.33
N THR A 178 7.89 3.91 16.45
CA THR A 178 7.20 5.19 16.23
C THR A 178 6.53 5.69 17.51
N ALA A 179 5.88 4.81 18.27
CA ALA A 179 5.22 5.15 19.54
C ALA A 179 6.24 5.60 20.60
N LEU A 180 7.35 4.87 20.74
CA LEU A 180 8.43 5.22 21.67
C LEU A 180 9.07 6.57 21.31
N TRP A 181 9.40 6.78 20.05
CA TRP A 181 9.99 8.04 19.58
C TRP A 181 9.08 9.25 19.86
N ARG A 182 7.77 9.11 19.62
CA ARG A 182 6.80 10.16 19.94
C ARG A 182 6.71 10.41 21.44
N LYS A 183 6.73 9.37 22.27
CA LYS A 183 6.71 9.52 23.73
C LYS A 183 7.93 10.30 24.23
N ILE A 184 9.12 10.02 23.69
CA ILE A 184 10.36 10.72 24.04
C ILE A 184 10.31 12.19 23.58
N ARG A 185 9.75 12.46 22.39
CA ARG A 185 9.71 13.81 21.81
C ARG A 185 8.64 14.72 22.44
N ILE A 186 7.50 14.16 22.85
CA ILE A 186 6.38 14.90 23.47
C ILE A 186 6.53 14.97 25.00
N GLY A 187 7.27 14.03 25.60
CA GLY A 187 7.66 14.07 27.02
C GLY A 187 8.83 15.00 27.33
N LYS A 188 9.35 15.71 26.32
CA LYS A 188 10.19 16.91 26.45
C LYS A 188 9.35 18.12 26.10
#